data_AF-A0A3D4AZD0-F1
#
_entry.id   AF-A0A3D4AZD0-F1
#
_cell.length_a   1.000
_cell.length_b   1.000
_cell.length_c   1.000
_cell.angle_alpha   90.00
_cell.angle_beta   90.00
_cell.angle_gamma   90.00
#
_symmetry.space_group_name_H-M   'P 1'
#
loop_
_entity.id
_entity.type
_entity.pdbx_description
1 polymer ?
#
loop_
_entity_poly.entity_id
_entity_poly.type
_entity_poly.pdbx_seq_one_letter_code
_entity_poly.pdbx_strand_id
1 'polypeptide(L)'
;MAILAVRRTVKAGVYGMIVLGFLFILVPGVFVRIFSPEPDVYFIASIVVQISALELIGVTLNMIYGGAMRGAGDTVSPMIVTFIGAIIIRISLVYWMTILLGWGLSGVWIATA
;
A
#
# COMPACT_ATOMS: atom_id res chain seq x y z
N MET A 1 23.61 -17.01 3.46
CA MET A 1 22.74 -17.20 2.28
C MET A 1 21.39 -16.48 2.40
N ALA A 2 20.71 -16.54 3.56
CA ALA A 2 19.40 -15.91 3.78
C ALA A 2 19.33 -14.40 3.43
N ILE A 3 20.30 -13.58 3.89
CA ILE A 3 20.32 -12.13 3.62
C ILE A 3 20.41 -11.83 2.11
N LEU A 4 21.17 -12.62 1.36
CA LEU A 4 21.33 -12.45 -0.08
C LEU A 4 20.02 -12.78 -0.82
N ALA A 5 19.32 -13.83 -0.38
CA ALA A 5 18.01 -14.19 -0.92
C ALA A 5 16.99 -13.07 -0.65
N VAL A 6 16.88 -12.58 0.59
CA VAL A 6 16.00 -11.46 0.94
C VAL A 6 16.30 -10.24 0.08
N ARG A 7 17.57 -9.87 -0.09
CA ARG A 7 17.95 -8.70 -0.91
C ARG A 7 17.55 -8.87 -2.37
N ARG A 8 17.63 -10.07 -2.94
CA ARG A 8 17.20 -10.37 -4.30
C ARG A 8 15.68 -10.25 -4.43
N THR A 9 14.92 -10.81 -3.48
CA THR A 9 13.45 -10.70 -3.45
C THR A 9 12.99 -9.26 -3.30
N VAL A 10 13.63 -8.47 -2.42
CA VAL A 10 13.34 -7.04 -2.27
C VAL A 10 13.56 -6.30 -3.58
N LYS A 11 14.71 -6.49 -4.25
CA LYS A 11 14.96 -5.84 -5.54
C LYS A 11 13.89 -6.22 -6.56
N ALA A 12 13.65 -7.51 -6.78
CA ALA A 12 12.68 -7.98 -7.76
C ALA A 12 11.26 -7.48 -7.45
N GLY A 13 10.84 -7.54 -6.18
CA GLY A 13 9.55 -7.06 -5.72
C GLY A 13 9.39 -5.56 -5.92
N VAL A 14 10.38 -4.75 -5.53
CA VAL A 14 10.36 -3.29 -5.71
C VAL A 14 10.32 -2.92 -7.20
N TYR A 15 11.11 -3.58 -8.05
CA TYR A 15 11.03 -3.36 -9.50
C TYR A 15 9.63 -3.69 -10.05
N GLY A 16 9.05 -4.82 -9.64
CA GLY A 16 7.69 -5.21 -10.04
C GLY A 16 6.64 -4.20 -9.58
N MET A 17 6.72 -3.72 -8.35
CA MET A 17 5.79 -2.73 -7.81
C MET A 17 5.96 -1.34 -8.40
N ILE A 18 7.17 -0.94 -8.78
CA ILE A 18 7.39 0.32 -9.51
C ILE A 18 6.67 0.24 -10.86
N VAL A 19 6.85 -0.86 -11.61
CA VAL A 19 6.18 -1.06 -12.90
C VAL A 19 4.66 -1.04 -12.71
N LEU A 20 4.13 -1.76 -11.72
CA LEU A 20 2.70 -1.76 -11.41
C LEU A 20 2.18 -0.38 -10.98
N GLY A 21 2.95 0.35 -10.17
CA GLY A 21 2.61 1.71 -9.75
C GLY A 21 2.53 2.68 -10.92
N PHE A 22 3.46 2.58 -11.88
CA PHE A 22 3.36 3.33 -13.14
C PHE A 22 2.10 2.97 -13.92
N LEU A 23 1.71 1.69 -13.99
CA LEU A 23 0.46 1.29 -14.64
C LEU A 23 -0.77 1.86 -13.92
N PHE A 24 -0.78 1.87 -12.58
CA PHE A 24 -1.86 2.45 -11.79
C PHE A 24 -1.99 3.96 -12.03
N ILE A 25 -0.87 4.67 -12.22
CA ILE A 25 -0.88 6.11 -12.52
C ILE A 25 -1.31 6.40 -13.96
N LEU A 26 -0.78 5.66 -14.94
CA LEU A 26 -0.97 5.93 -16.37
C LEU A 26 -2.32 5.45 -16.90
N VAL A 27 -2.82 4.30 -16.42
CA VAL A 27 -4.04 3.67 -16.93
C VAL A 27 -4.97 3.17 -15.81
N PRO A 28 -5.31 4.00 -14.79
CA PRO A 28 -6.15 3.58 -13.66
C PRO A 28 -7.52 3.07 -14.12
N GLY A 29 -8.07 3.69 -15.16
CA GLY A 29 -9.39 3.37 -15.70
C GLY A 29 -9.52 1.95 -16.24
N VAL A 30 -8.42 1.31 -16.65
CA VAL A 30 -8.44 -0.11 -17.09
C VAL A 30 -8.73 -1.01 -15.90
N PHE A 31 -8.04 -0.80 -14.78
CA PHE A 31 -8.25 -1.57 -13.55
C PHE A 31 -9.64 -1.35 -12.99
N VAL A 32 -10.11 -0.10 -12.99
CA VAL A 32 -11.44 0.26 -12.50
C VAL A 32 -12.56 -0.37 -13.35
N ARG A 33 -12.41 -0.43 -14.68
CA ARG A 33 -13.43 -1.01 -15.59
C ARG A 33 -13.69 -2.49 -15.40
N ILE A 34 -12.73 -3.25 -14.84
CA ILE A 34 -12.90 -4.68 -14.55
C ILE A 34 -14.08 -4.92 -13.59
N PHE A 35 -14.36 -3.95 -12.73
CA PHE A 35 -15.43 -4.03 -11.74
C PHE A 35 -16.77 -3.48 -12.23
N SER A 36 -16.88 -3.05 -13.50
CA SER A 36 -18.10 -2.47 -14.08
C SER A 36 -18.77 -1.41 -13.19
N PRO A 37 -18.06 -0.36 -12.77
CA PRO A 37 -18.60 0.63 -11.84
C PRO A 37 -19.66 1.50 -12.50
N GLU A 38 -20.57 2.02 -11.68
CA GLU A 38 -21.47 3.09 -12.06
C GLU A 38 -20.68 4.35 -12.47
N PRO A 39 -21.22 5.20 -13.37
CA PRO A 39 -20.51 6.38 -13.87
C PRO A 39 -19.97 7.30 -12.77
N ASP A 40 -20.75 7.48 -11.69
CA ASP A 40 -20.41 8.37 -10.59
C ASP A 40 -19.26 7.82 -9.72
N VAL A 41 -19.08 6.50 -9.68
CA VAL A 41 -18.01 5.83 -8.93
C VAL A 41 -16.73 5.74 -9.76
N TYR A 42 -16.84 5.68 -11.09
CA TYR A 42 -15.70 5.50 -11.99
C TYR A 42 -14.59 6.52 -11.78
N PHE A 43 -14.95 7.80 -11.65
CA PHE A 43 -14.00 8.88 -11.48
C PHE A 43 -13.28 8.79 -10.14
N ILE A 44 -14.04 8.55 -9.07
CA ILE A 44 -13.52 8.45 -7.70
C ILE A 44 -12.60 7.23 -7.57
N ALA A 45 -13.02 6.07 -8.08
CA ALA A 45 -12.22 4.86 -8.07
C ALA A 45 -10.91 5.00 -8.86
N SER A 46 -10.93 5.76 -9.97
CA SER A 46 -9.73 6.01 -10.77
C SER A 46 -8.69 6.82 -9.99
N ILE A 47 -9.11 7.86 -9.27
CA ILE A 47 -8.22 8.64 -8.40
C ILE A 47 -7.65 7.77 -7.29
N VAL A 48 -8.50 6.95 -6.67
CA VAL A 48 -8.08 6.03 -5.61
C VAL A 48 -6.99 5.07 -6.09
N VAL A 49 -7.17 4.45 -7.26
CA VAL A 49 -6.15 3.55 -7.85
C VAL A 49 -4.83 4.27 -8.09
N GLN A 50 -4.86 5.53 -8.52
CA GLN A 50 -3.64 6.33 -8.68
C GLN A 50 -2.95 6.60 -7.34
N ILE A 51 -3.71 6.92 -6.28
CA ILE A 51 -3.17 7.14 -4.94
C ILE A 51 -2.55 5.84 -4.39
N SER A 52 -3.20 4.69 -4.60
CA SER A 52 -2.69 3.37 -4.19
C SER A 52 -1.32 3.04 -4.80
N ALA A 53 -0.92 3.65 -5.91
CA ALA A 53 0.41 3.44 -6.48
C ALA A 53 1.54 3.78 -5.49
N LEU A 54 1.31 4.73 -4.57
CA LEU A 54 2.28 5.13 -3.55
C LEU A 54 2.54 4.01 -2.53
N GLU A 55 1.53 3.20 -2.23
CA GLU A 55 1.58 2.18 -1.16
C GLU A 55 2.32 0.90 -1.57
N LEU A 56 2.40 0.62 -2.87
CA LEU A 56 2.86 -0.67 -3.42
C LEU A 56 4.29 -1.04 -2.96
N ILE A 57 5.18 -0.06 -2.88
CA ILE A 57 6.56 -0.27 -2.41
C ILE A 57 6.54 -0.62 -0.91
N GLY A 58 5.80 0.15 -0.10
CA GLY A 58 5.68 -0.06 1.34
C GLY A 58 5.12 -1.44 1.67
N VAL A 59 4.04 -1.84 0.98
CA VAL A 59 3.42 -3.17 1.13
C VAL A 59 4.40 -4.28 0.80
N THR A 60 5.16 -4.16 -0.29
CA THR A 60 6.14 -5.19 -0.68
C THR A 60 7.25 -5.34 0.35
N LEU A 61 7.78 -4.23 0.87
CA LEU A 61 8.80 -4.28 1.92
C LEU A 61 8.25 -4.90 3.20
N ASN A 62 7.04 -4.52 3.62
CA ASN A 62 6.38 -5.09 4.79
C ASN A 62 6.21 -6.61 4.64
N MET A 63 5.74 -7.06 3.48
CA MET A 63 5.48 -8.47 3.22
C MET A 63 6.77 -9.31 3.20
N ILE A 64 7.84 -8.81 2.55
CA ILE A 64 9.11 -9.53 2.46
C ILE A 64 9.83 -9.56 3.81
N TYR A 65 10.02 -8.42 4.47
CA TYR A 65 10.73 -8.37 5.75
C TYR A 65 9.93 -9.02 6.87
N GLY A 66 8.61 -8.78 6.94
CA GLY A 66 7.75 -9.42 7.91
C GLY A 66 7.71 -10.95 7.74
N GLY A 67 7.68 -11.44 6.50
CA GLY A 67 7.81 -12.87 6.22
C GLY A 67 9.17 -13.43 6.61
N ALA A 68 10.26 -12.72 6.31
CA ALA A 68 11.61 -13.14 6.64
C ALA A 68 11.85 -13.21 8.16
N MET A 69 11.36 -12.23 8.94
CA MET A 69 11.46 -12.23 10.40
C MET A 69 10.71 -13.41 11.01
N ARG A 70 9.45 -13.64 10.59
CA ARG A 70 8.67 -14.79 11.06
C ARG A 70 9.32 -16.12 10.70
N GLY A 71 9.89 -16.23 9.50
CA GLY A 71 10.62 -17.42 9.06
C GLY A 71 11.92 -17.67 9.84
N ALA A 72 12.48 -16.65 10.47
CA ALA A 72 13.65 -16.76 11.36
C ALA A 72 13.27 -17.04 12.83
N GLY A 73 11.96 -17.14 13.14
CA GLY A 73 11.45 -17.34 14.51
C GLY A 73 11.12 -16.07 15.27
N ASP A 74 11.37 -14.88 14.69
CA ASP A 74 10.99 -13.60 15.28
C ASP A 74 9.59 -13.19 14.83
N THR A 75 8.61 -13.43 15.70
CA THR A 75 7.21 -13.05 15.47
C THR A 75 6.82 -11.76 16.19
N VAL A 76 7.59 -11.35 17.20
CA VAL A 76 7.24 -10.22 18.07
C VAL A 76 7.59 -8.89 17.40
N SER A 77 8.77 -8.77 16.81
CA SER A 77 9.15 -7.53 16.11
C SER A 77 8.19 -7.17 14.97
N PRO A 78 7.83 -8.06 14.03
CA PRO A 78 6.86 -7.71 12.98
C PRO A 78 5.44 -7.46 13.53
N MET A 79 5.06 -8.09 14.65
CA MET A 79 3.79 -7.80 15.32
C MET A 79 3.76 -6.37 15.87
N ILE A 80 4.79 -5.94 16.61
CA ILE A 80 4.87 -4.59 17.18
C ILE A 80 4.87 -3.54 16.06
N VAL A 81 5.66 -3.74 15.00
CA VAL A 81 5.70 -2.81 13.85
C VAL A 81 4.34 -2.70 13.19
N THR A 82 3.64 -3.83 13.00
CA THR A 82 2.30 -3.83 12.41
C THR A 82 1.29 -3.15 13.31
N PHE A 83 1.33 -3.40 14.62
CA PHE A 83 0.43 -2.78 15.58
C PHE A 83 0.59 -1.25 15.62
N ILE A 84 1.83 -0.77 15.77
CA ILE A 84 2.10 0.67 15.81
C ILE A 84 1.77 1.32 14.47
N GLY A 85 2.22 0.73 13.36
CA GLY A 85 2.01 1.30 12.02
C GLY A 85 0.55 1.27 11.58
N ALA A 86 -0.07 0.10 11.59
CA ALA A 86 -1.40 -0.11 11.01
C ALA A 86 -2.55 0.34 11.91
N ILE A 87 -2.34 0.43 13.23
CA ILE A 87 -3.38 0.88 14.16
C ILE A 87 -3.07 2.30 14.59
N ILE A 88 -1.97 2.53 15.33
CA ILE A 88 -1.73 3.83 15.96
C ILE A 88 -1.53 4.90 14.88
N ILE A 89 -0.54 4.72 14.01
CA ILE A 89 -0.17 5.73 13.00
C ILE A 89 -1.27 5.86 11.95
N ARG A 90 -1.68 4.76 11.33
CA ARG A 90 -2.67 4.77 10.24
C ARG A 90 -4.02 5.34 10.69
N ILE A 91 -4.57 4.93 11.83
CA ILE A 91 -5.88 5.46 12.28
C ILE A 91 -5.76 6.96 12.60
N SER A 92 -4.67 7.37 13.24
CA SER A 92 -4.43 8.80 13.54
C SER A 92 -4.34 9.64 12.27
N LEU A 93 -3.61 9.16 11.26
CA LEU A 93 -3.51 9.84 9.96
C LEU A 93 -4.84 9.86 9.22
N VAL A 94 -5.58 8.74 9.19
CA VAL A 94 -6.90 8.69 8.54
C VAL A 94 -7.85 9.69 9.18
N TYR A 95 -7.90 9.75 10.52
CA TYR A 95 -8.73 10.73 11.22
C TYR A 95 -8.31 12.17 10.88
N TRP A 96 -7.00 12.45 10.91
CA TRP A 96 -6.48 13.78 10.64
C TRP A 96 -6.76 14.23 9.19
N MET A 97 -6.47 13.39 8.20
CA MET A 97 -6.60 13.74 6.79
C MET A 97 -8.05 13.72 6.30
N THR A 98 -8.88 12.80 6.81
CA THR A 98 -10.27 12.66 6.37
C THR A 98 -11.18 13.63 7.11
N ILE A 99 -11.09 13.69 8.45
CA ILE A 99 -12.05 14.42 9.28
C ILE A 99 -11.60 15.86 9.51
N LEU A 100 -10.34 16.08 9.91
CA LEU A 100 -9.86 17.43 10.25
C LEU A 100 -9.56 18.27 9.00
N LEU A 101 -8.96 17.69 7.96
CA LEU A 101 -8.71 18.37 6.69
C LEU A 101 -9.89 18.31 5.72
N GLY A 102 -10.87 17.44 5.97
CA GLY A 102 -12.07 17.33 5.13
C GLY A 102 -11.82 16.73 3.73
N TRP A 103 -10.72 16.00 3.51
CA TRP A 103 -10.36 15.47 2.19
C TRP A 103 -11.20 14.23 1.77
N GLY A 104 -12.16 13.81 2.59
CA GLY A 104 -13.06 12.71 2.28
C GLY A 104 -12.32 11.42 1.95
N LEU A 105 -12.80 10.68 0.93
CA LEU A 105 -12.23 9.38 0.56
C LEU A 105 -10.76 9.47 0.17
N SER A 106 -10.35 10.51 -0.57
CA SER A 106 -8.94 10.71 -0.95
C SER A 106 -8.04 10.85 0.28
N GLY A 107 -8.53 11.50 1.34
CA GLY A 107 -7.82 11.60 2.63
C GLY A 107 -7.54 10.24 3.27
N VAL A 108 -8.51 9.31 3.19
CA VAL A 108 -8.33 7.93 3.67
C VAL A 108 -7.20 7.24 2.90
N TRP A 109 -7.25 7.29 1.57
CA TRP A 109 -6.28 6.58 0.72
C TRP A 109 -4.88 7.15 0.82
N ILE A 110 -4.72 8.47 0.95
CA ILE A 110 -3.41 9.09 1.15
C ILE A 110 -2.85 8.73 2.55
N ALA A 111 -3.69 8.70 3.58
CA ALA A 111 -3.26 8.32 4.92
C ALA A 111 -2.83 6.84 5.01
N THR A 112 -3.40 5.98 4.15
CA THR A 112 -3.08 4.55 4.13
C THR A 112 -1.93 4.19 3.22
N ALA A 113 -1.60 5.04 2.24
CA ALA A 113 -0.58 4.80 1.23
C ALA A 113 0.84 4.97 1.79
#